data_AF-A0A1F3QID2-F1
#
_entry.id   AF-A0A1F3QID2-F1
#
_cell.length_a   1.000
_cell.length_b   1.000
_cell.length_c   1.000
_cell.angle_alpha   90.00
_cell.angle_beta   90.00
_cell.angle_gamma   90.00
#
_symmetry.space_group_name_H-M   'P 1'
#
loop_
_entity.id
_entity.type
_entity.pdbx_description
1 polymer ?
#
loop_
_entity_poly.entity_id
_entity_poly.type
_entity_poly.pdbx_seq_one_letter_code
_entity_poly.pdbx_strand_id
1 'polypeptide(L)'
;MKKITFCLMIAGASLTFQPLQSSAATTSETTPVSKPTAESSANTLVLRLDEINSIDKSSLSRTEKKELRGEVKSIEEQLRENSGGIYLSVGAIIIIILLLIILL
;
A
#
# COMPACT_ATOMS: atom_id res chain seq x y z
N MET A 1 -32.46 38.88 -8.40
CA MET A 1 -32.93 37.68 -9.16
C MET A 1 -31.96 37.22 -10.24
N LYS A 2 -31.41 38.11 -11.09
CA LYS A 2 -30.50 37.74 -12.20
C LYS A 2 -29.26 36.92 -11.79
N LYS A 3 -28.66 37.20 -10.62
CA LYS A 3 -27.45 36.53 -10.09
C LYS A 3 -27.72 35.10 -9.60
N ILE A 4 -28.91 34.86 -9.04
CA ILE A 4 -29.36 33.55 -8.57
C ILE A 4 -29.72 32.68 -9.78
N THR A 5 -30.40 33.25 -10.79
CA THR A 5 -30.65 32.57 -12.06
C THR A 5 -29.35 32.20 -12.78
N PHE A 6 -28.33 33.07 -12.72
CA PHE A 6 -27.00 32.79 -13.28
C PHE A 6 -26.26 31.68 -12.51
N CYS A 7 -26.29 31.70 -11.17
CA CYS A 7 -25.75 30.60 -10.36
C CYS A 7 -26.48 29.27 -10.62
N LEU A 8 -27.80 29.30 -10.80
CA LEU A 8 -28.61 28.12 -11.04
C LEU A 8 -28.39 27.54 -12.46
N MET A 9 -28.16 28.40 -13.47
CA MET A 9 -27.74 27.95 -14.80
C MET A 9 -26.33 27.34 -14.81
N ILE A 10 -25.38 27.90 -14.07
CA ILE A 10 -24.02 27.35 -13.96
C ILE A 10 -24.03 25.99 -13.25
N ALA A 11 -24.78 25.85 -12.16
CA ALA A 11 -24.89 24.60 -11.43
C ALA A 11 -25.57 23.48 -12.25
N GLY A 12 -26.56 23.82 -13.09
CA GLY A 12 -27.21 22.86 -13.99
C GLY A 12 -26.30 22.36 -15.12
N ALA A 13 -25.39 23.21 -15.61
CA ALA A 13 -24.45 22.84 -16.68
C ALA A 13 -23.34 21.87 -16.22
N SER A 14 -23.05 21.79 -14.92
CA SER A 14 -22.05 20.86 -14.37
C SER A 14 -22.54 19.42 -14.20
N LEU A 15 -23.85 19.17 -14.32
CA LEU A 15 -24.44 17.85 -14.08
C LEU A 15 -24.43 16.89 -15.29
N THR A 16 -24.00 17.36 -16.47
CA THR A 16 -24.00 16.55 -17.71
C THR A 16 -22.63 15.95 -18.04
N PHE A 17 -21.63 16.14 -17.19
CA PHE A 17 -20.30 15.56 -17.38
C PHE A 17 -20.29 14.08 -16.97
N GLN A 18 -20.71 13.21 -17.87
CA GLN A 18 -20.58 11.76 -17.69
C GLN A 18 -19.20 11.30 -18.21
N PRO A 19 -18.43 10.53 -17.42
CA PRO A 19 -17.17 9.97 -17.90
C PRO A 19 -17.45 8.91 -18.97
N LEU A 20 -16.87 9.09 -20.16
CA LEU A 20 -16.82 8.04 -21.18
C LEU A 20 -15.99 6.86 -20.63
N GLN A 21 -16.65 5.75 -20.35
CA GLN A 21 -16.02 4.47 -20.01
C GLN A 21 -15.39 3.90 -21.30
N SER A 22 -14.10 4.18 -21.51
CA SER A 22 -13.32 3.50 -22.55
C SER A 22 -12.95 2.10 -22.06
N SER A 23 -13.46 1.07 -22.72
CA SER A 23 -13.08 -0.32 -22.46
C SER A 23 -11.97 -0.71 -23.44
N ALA A 24 -10.74 -0.86 -22.93
CA ALA A 24 -9.64 -1.44 -23.68
C ALA A 24 -9.67 -2.96 -23.50
N ALA A 25 -9.84 -3.71 -24.59
CA ALA A 25 -9.64 -5.14 -24.59
C ALA A 25 -8.14 -5.43 -24.46
N THR A 26 -7.66 -5.64 -23.24
CA THR A 26 -6.32 -6.20 -23.02
C THR A 26 -6.44 -7.71 -23.05
N THR A 27 -5.99 -8.32 -24.14
CA THR A 27 -5.48 -9.69 -24.11
C THR A 27 -4.26 -9.69 -23.19
N SER A 28 -4.49 -9.88 -21.89
CA SER A 28 -3.44 -10.25 -20.96
C SER A 28 -3.72 -11.67 -20.52
N GLU A 29 -2.98 -12.59 -21.14
CA GLU A 29 -2.73 -13.91 -20.60
C GLU A 29 -2.29 -13.76 -19.14
N THR A 30 -3.23 -13.93 -18.21
CA THR A 30 -2.91 -14.01 -16.79
C THR A 30 -2.79 -15.49 -16.48
N THR A 31 -1.56 -15.97 -16.60
CA THR A 31 -1.09 -17.15 -15.89
C THR A 31 -1.51 -17.02 -14.42
N PRO A 32 -2.18 -18.02 -13.81
CA PRO A 32 -2.50 -17.95 -12.40
C PRO A 32 -1.20 -18.19 -11.64
N VAL A 33 -0.45 -17.12 -11.34
CA VAL A 33 0.63 -17.19 -10.36
C VAL A 33 -0.05 -17.36 -9.01
N SER A 34 -0.13 -18.62 -8.60
CA SER A 34 -0.39 -19.08 -7.25
C SER A 34 0.32 -18.15 -6.25
N LYS A 35 -0.46 -17.33 -5.53
CA LYS A 35 0.03 -16.60 -4.35
C LYS A 35 0.63 -17.63 -3.40
N PRO A 36 1.94 -17.64 -3.13
CA PRO A 36 2.45 -18.40 -2.02
C PRO A 36 1.91 -17.72 -0.76
N THR A 37 1.28 -18.50 0.10
CA THR A 37 0.87 -18.18 1.46
C THR A 37 1.80 -17.13 2.08
N ALA A 38 1.31 -15.91 2.32
CA ALA A 38 2.11 -14.77 2.78
C ALA A 38 2.94 -15.08 4.05
N GLU A 39 2.46 -16.03 4.87
CA GLU A 39 3.15 -16.50 6.08
C GLU A 39 4.38 -17.37 5.77
N SER A 40 4.37 -18.14 4.69
CA SER A 40 5.53 -18.95 4.29
C SER A 40 6.69 -18.06 3.84
N SER A 41 6.40 -16.93 3.20
CA SER A 41 7.41 -15.98 2.73
C SER A 41 8.01 -15.14 3.86
N ALA A 42 7.26 -14.84 4.92
CA ALA A 42 7.79 -14.11 6.07
C ALA A 42 8.82 -14.94 6.86
N ASN A 43 8.53 -16.24 7.06
CA ASN A 43 9.44 -17.13 7.78
C ASN A 43 10.77 -17.34 7.05
N THR A 44 10.79 -17.43 5.72
CA THR A 44 12.03 -17.55 4.94
C THR A 44 12.91 -16.30 5.06
N LEU A 45 12.28 -15.12 5.06
CA LEU A 45 12.97 -13.84 5.26
C LEU A 45 13.58 -13.72 6.66
N VAL A 46 12.88 -14.20 7.68
CA VAL A 46 13.39 -14.26 9.07
C VAL A 46 14.57 -15.23 9.18
N LEU A 47 14.51 -16.42 8.57
CA LEU A 47 15.63 -17.36 8.56
C LEU A 47 16.87 -16.77 7.89
N ARG A 48 16.70 -16.00 6.81
CA ARG A 48 17.81 -15.31 6.14
C ARG A 48 18.43 -14.22 7.02
N LEU A 49 17.62 -13.51 7.81
CA LEU A 49 18.10 -12.55 8.80
C LEU A 49 18.96 -13.21 9.88
N ASP A 50 18.54 -14.38 10.38
CA ASP A 50 19.32 -15.16 11.35
C ASP A 50 20.64 -15.63 10.76
N GLU A 51 20.64 -16.06 9.49
CA GLU A 51 21.87 -16.39 8.76
C GLU A 51 22.81 -15.18 8.70
N ILE A 52 22.34 -14.00 8.27
CA ILE A 52 23.14 -12.76 8.22
C ILE A 52 23.63 -12.33 9.60
N ASN A 53 22.85 -12.59 10.65
CA ASN A 53 23.25 -12.31 12.03
C ASN A 53 24.41 -13.21 12.47
N SER A 54 24.35 -14.49 12.12
CA SER A 54 25.36 -15.50 12.44
C SER A 54 26.70 -15.35 11.69
N ILE A 55 26.73 -14.58 10.60
CA ILE A 55 27.96 -14.30 9.85
C ILE A 55 28.97 -13.53 10.71
N ASP A 56 30.19 -14.06 10.81
CA ASP A 56 31.32 -13.31 11.35
C ASP A 56 31.70 -12.16 10.41
N LYS A 57 31.48 -10.93 10.87
CA LYS A 57 31.70 -9.70 10.11
C LYS A 57 33.14 -9.20 10.22
N SER A 58 33.99 -9.81 11.06
CA SER A 58 35.35 -9.34 11.31
C SER A 58 36.21 -9.37 10.04
N SER A 59 36.04 -10.39 9.21
CA SER A 59 36.77 -10.64 7.97
C SER A 59 36.22 -9.92 6.73
N LEU A 60 35.01 -9.35 6.82
CA LEU A 60 34.35 -8.73 5.68
C LEU A 60 34.90 -7.34 5.35
N SER A 61 35.02 -7.04 4.07
CA SER A 61 35.33 -5.72 3.55
C SER A 61 34.21 -4.71 3.85
N ARG A 62 34.52 -3.41 3.71
CA ARG A 62 33.53 -2.35 3.91
C ARG A 62 32.36 -2.45 2.93
N THR A 63 32.60 -2.93 1.72
CA THR A 63 31.58 -3.06 0.67
C THR A 63 30.61 -4.20 1.00
N GLU A 64 31.12 -5.38 1.36
CA GLU A 64 30.29 -6.53 1.74
C GLU A 64 29.44 -6.23 2.99
N LYS A 65 30.02 -5.54 3.97
CA LYS A 65 29.27 -5.04 5.14
C LYS A 65 28.13 -4.10 4.76
N LYS A 66 28.31 -3.28 3.72
CA LYS A 66 27.29 -2.36 3.22
C LYS A 66 26.19 -3.12 2.48
N GLU A 67 26.54 -4.13 1.71
CA GLU A 67 25.59 -5.01 1.01
C GLU A 67 24.72 -5.78 2.00
N LEU A 68 25.31 -6.39 3.03
CA LEU A 68 24.54 -7.08 4.08
C LEU A 68 23.58 -6.13 4.82
N ARG A 69 23.98 -4.87 5.06
CA ARG A 69 23.08 -3.86 5.64
C ARG A 69 21.95 -3.47 4.68
N GLY A 70 22.21 -3.46 3.39
CA GLY A 70 21.19 -3.23 2.36
C GLY A 70 20.18 -4.38 2.30
N GLU A 71 20.67 -5.62 2.36
CA GLU A 71 19.83 -6.82 2.39
C GLU A 71 18.92 -6.83 3.61
N VAL A 72 19.46 -6.57 4.81
CA VAL A 72 18.68 -6.46 6.05
C VAL A 72 17.56 -5.41 5.93
N LYS A 73 17.85 -4.23 5.36
CA LYS A 73 16.84 -3.18 5.18
C LYS A 73 15.77 -3.56 4.17
N SER A 74 16.15 -4.22 3.08
CA SER A 74 15.19 -4.73 2.08
C SER A 74 14.26 -5.77 2.69
N ILE A 75 14.80 -6.67 3.52
CA ILE A 75 14.00 -7.67 4.25
C ILE A 75 13.04 -6.98 5.24
N GLU A 76 13.51 -5.96 5.97
CA GLU A 76 12.68 -5.16 6.88
C GLU A 76 11.50 -4.48 6.16
N GLU A 77 11.75 -3.91 4.98
CA GLU A 77 10.72 -3.27 4.16
C GLU A 77 9.68 -4.28 3.67
N GLN A 78 10.12 -5.43 3.14
CA GLN A 78 9.23 -6.51 2.70
C GLN A 78 8.36 -7.07 3.85
N LEU A 79 8.93 -7.22 5.05
CA LEU A 79 8.17 -7.66 6.22
C LEU A 79 7.17 -6.59 6.70
N ARG A 80 7.54 -5.31 6.65
CA ARG A 80 6.64 -4.19 7.00
C ARG A 80 5.46 -4.11 6.03
N GLU A 81 5.70 -4.21 4.73
CA GLU A 81 4.63 -4.24 3.72
C GLU A 81 3.70 -5.43 3.91
N ASN A 82 4.25 -6.61 4.22
CA ASN A 82 3.45 -7.81 4.49
C ASN A 82 2.67 -7.71 5.81
N SER A 83 3.13 -6.91 6.79
CA SER A 83 2.48 -6.76 8.10
C SER A 83 1.25 -5.85 8.11
N GLY A 84 0.84 -5.29 6.97
CA GLY A 84 -0.51 -4.75 6.78
C GLY A 84 -0.93 -3.67 7.79
N GLY A 85 -0.05 -2.71 8.07
CA GLY A 85 -0.38 -1.58 8.93
C GLY A 85 -1.55 -0.76 8.37
N ILE A 86 -2.62 -0.59 9.15
CA ILE A 86 -3.76 0.26 8.77
C ILE A 86 -3.41 1.71 9.07
N TYR A 87 -3.10 2.48 8.03
CA TYR A 87 -2.90 3.93 8.14
C TYR A 87 -4.25 4.65 8.03
N LEU A 88 -4.83 4.99 9.19
CA LEU A 88 -6.05 5.80 9.24
C LEU A 88 -5.69 7.28 9.20
N SER A 89 -6.30 8.00 8.26
CA SER A 89 -6.30 9.47 8.28
C SER A 89 -7.01 9.99 9.53
N VAL A 90 -6.61 11.17 10.01
CA VAL A 90 -7.26 11.85 11.15
C VAL A 90 -8.77 11.98 10.91
N GLY A 91 -9.20 12.29 9.69
CA GLY A 91 -10.62 12.36 9.34
C GLY A 91 -11.34 11.01 9.44
N ALA A 92 -10.68 9.91 9.06
CA ALA A 92 -11.24 8.57 9.16
C ALA A 92 -11.43 8.14 10.62
N ILE A 93 -10.47 8.49 11.50
CA ILE A 93 -10.57 8.24 12.94
C ILE A 93 -11.78 8.97 13.54
N ILE A 94 -11.99 10.25 13.19
CA ILE A 94 -13.13 11.04 13.68
C ILE A 94 -14.46 10.41 13.29
N ILE A 95 -14.60 9.97 12.03
CA ILE A 95 -15.84 9.33 11.53
C ILE A 95 -16.12 8.03 12.28
N ILE A 96 -15.10 7.18 12.50
CA ILE A 96 -15.26 5.92 13.24
C ILE A 96 -15.75 6.18 14.67
N ILE A 97 -15.17 7.16 15.37
CA ILE A 97 -15.59 7.54 16.74
C ILE A 97 -17.05 8.01 16.75
N LEU A 98 -17.43 8.84 15.77
CA LEU A 98 -18.79 9.39 15.67
C LEU A 98 -19.82 8.28 15.44
N LEU A 99 -19.49 7.30 14.58
CA LEU A 99 -20.33 6.11 14.36
C LEU A 99 -20.46 5.25 15.63
N LEU A 100 -19.38 5.05 16.39
CA LEU A 100 -19.42 4.31 17.66
C LEU A 100 -20.32 4.99 18.69
N ILE A 101 -20.33 6.34 18.75
CA ILE A 101 -21.22 7.09 19.65
C ILE A 101 -22.69 6.98 19.25
N ILE A 102 -22.99 6.89 17.95
CA ILE A 102 -24.37 6.77 17.46
C ILE A 102 -24.90 5.33 17.64
N LEU A 103 -24.02 4.33 17.50
CA LEU A 103 -24.39 2.91 17.46
C LEU A 103 -24.35 2.24 18.84
N LEU A 104 -23.62 2.81 19.82
CA LEU A 104 -23.61 2.40 21.22
C LEU A 104 -24.70 3.12 22.02
#